data_AF-A0A2E0CHA2-F1
#
_entry.id   AF-A0A2E0CHA2-F1
#
_cell.length_a   1.000
_cell.length_b   1.000
_cell.length_c   1.000
_cell.angle_alpha   90.00
_cell.angle_beta   90.00
_cell.angle_gamma   90.00
#
_symmetry.space_group_name_H-M   'P 1'
#
loop_
_entity.id
_entity.type
_entity.pdbx_description
1 polymer ?
#
loop_
_entity_poly.entity_id
_entity_poly.type
_entity_poly.pdbx_seq_one_letter_code
_entity_poly.pdbx_strand_id
1 'polypeptide(L)'
;MKEAEKISNVVLVILGIVLSVDLFLVLFFSIGTKQSILIIGYFVSFVLLSTKFKSITKNKFVIIPFYTVVVLQIISFVLKFI
;
A
#
# COMPACT_ATOMS: atom_id res chain seq x y z
N MET A 1 18.60 -7.36 -11.64
CA MET A 1 17.16 -7.07 -11.75
C MET A 1 16.92 -6.41 -13.10
N LYS A 2 15.83 -6.74 -13.79
CA LYS A 2 15.48 -6.03 -15.02
C LYS A 2 15.08 -4.59 -14.66
N GLU A 3 15.39 -3.59 -15.48
CA GLU A 3 15.08 -2.17 -15.18
C GLU A 3 13.62 -1.95 -14.77
N ALA A 4 12.68 -2.58 -15.49
CA ALA A 4 11.24 -2.53 -15.18
C ALA A 4 10.87 -3.07 -13.78
N GLU A 5 11.58 -4.09 -13.29
CA GLU A 5 11.37 -4.68 -11.96
C GLU A 5 11.86 -3.74 -10.86
N LYS A 6 12.96 -3.02 -11.10
CA LYS A 6 13.49 -2.02 -10.16
C LYS A 6 12.54 -0.83 -10.05
N ILE A 7 12.06 -0.31 -11.18
CA ILE A 7 11.09 0.78 -11.22
C ILE A 7 9.79 0.36 -10.52
N SER A 8 9.27 -0.84 -10.81
CA SER A 8 8.05 -1.35 -10.16
C SER A 8 8.19 -1.44 -8.64
N ASN A 9 9.34 -1.91 -8.15
CA ASN A 9 9.63 -1.92 -6.71
C ASN A 9 9.59 -0.50 -6.13
N VAL A 10 10.32 0.44 -6.72
CA VAL A 10 10.39 1.83 -6.24
C VAL A 10 9.00 2.47 -6.20
N VAL A 11 8.20 2.31 -7.26
CA VAL A 11 6.84 2.86 -7.33
C VAL A 11 5.95 2.26 -6.24
N LEU A 12 5.98 0.94 -6.04
CA LEU A 12 5.19 0.28 -4.98
C LEU A 12 5.61 0.69 -3.57
N VAL A 13 6.92 0.93 -3.34
CA VAL A 13 7.42 1.43 -2.05
C VAL A 13 6.87 2.83 -1.79
N ILE A 14 7.03 3.74 -2.74
CA ILE A 14 6.60 5.14 -2.59
C ILE A 14 5.09 5.21 -2.38
N LEU A 15 4.31 4.54 -3.22
CA LEU A 15 2.85 4.50 -3.08
C LEU A 15 2.42 3.90 -1.74
N GLY A 16 3.05 2.80 -1.32
CA GLY A 16 2.73 2.16 -0.05
C GLY A 16 2.98 3.08 1.15
N ILE A 17 4.10 3.82 1.15
CA ILE A 17 4.42 4.78 2.22
C ILE A 17 3.43 5.93 2.23
N VAL A 18 3.18 6.55 1.07
CA VAL A 18 2.25 7.68 0.95
C VAL A 18 0.84 7.30 1.43
N LEU A 19 0.34 6.14 0.99
CA LEU A 19 -0.97 5.63 1.41
C LEU A 19 -1.01 5.28 2.89
N SER A 20 0.07 4.69 3.43
CA SER A 20 0.14 4.37 4.86
C SER A 20 0.05 5.63 5.72
N VAL A 21 0.79 6.69 5.34
CA VAL A 21 0.80 7.96 6.07
C VAL A 21 -0.55 8.66 5.95
N ASP A 22 -1.14 8.74 4.75
CA ASP A 22 -2.46 9.37 4.56
C ASP A 22 -3.55 8.64 5.35
N LEU A 23 -3.59 7.29 5.31
CA LEU A 23 -4.53 6.50 6.11
C LEU A 23 -4.33 6.70 7.61
N PHE A 24 -3.09 6.76 8.08
CA PHE A 24 -2.79 7.00 9.49
C PHE A 24 -3.29 8.38 9.94
N LEU A 25 -3.04 9.41 9.14
CA LEU A 25 -3.53 10.77 9.43
C LEU A 25 -5.06 10.83 9.44
N VAL A 26 -5.72 10.17 8.48
CA VAL A 26 -7.19 10.09 8.44
C VAL A 26 -7.74 9.37 9.66
N LEU A 27 -7.12 8.28 10.09
CA LEU A 27 -7.59 7.46 11.22
C LEU A 27 -7.42 8.15 12.57
N PHE A 28 -6.25 8.70 12.84
CA PHE A 28 -5.90 9.18 14.18
C PHE A 28 -6.11 10.68 14.36
N PHE A 29 -6.03 11.45 13.28
CA PHE A 29 -6.12 12.90 13.33
C PHE A 29 -7.35 13.46 12.60
N SER A 30 -8.10 12.62 11.88
CA SER A 30 -9.19 13.07 10.97
C SER A 30 -8.72 14.11 9.95
N ILE A 31 -7.41 14.12 9.64
CA ILE A 31 -6.77 15.02 8.68
C ILE A 31 -6.30 14.15 7.52
N GLY A 32 -6.73 14.46 6.29
CA GLY A 32 -6.32 13.74 5.09
C GLY A 32 -7.48 13.48 4.13
N THR A 33 -7.24 12.65 3.12
CA THR A 33 -8.22 12.40 2.05
C THR A 33 -8.69 10.95 2.06
N LYS A 34 -10.00 10.72 1.88
CA LYS A 34 -10.51 9.35 1.69
C LYS A 34 -10.17 8.87 0.28
N GLN A 35 -8.96 8.34 0.08
CA GLN A 35 -8.43 7.93 -1.23
C GLN A 35 -8.73 6.46 -1.56
N SER A 36 -10.00 6.04 -1.46
CA SER A 36 -10.39 4.62 -1.64
C SER A 36 -9.99 4.05 -3.01
N ILE A 37 -10.05 4.85 -4.07
CA ILE A 37 -9.70 4.41 -5.43
C ILE A 37 -8.20 4.10 -5.56
N LEU A 38 -7.34 4.89 -4.91
CA LEU A 38 -5.88 4.74 -4.97
C LEU A 38 -5.42 3.52 -4.16
N ILE A 39 -6.08 3.24 -3.03
CA ILE A 39 -5.83 2.04 -2.23
C ILE A 39 -6.16 0.77 -3.04
N ILE A 40 -7.31 0.74 -3.72
CA ILE A 40 -7.69 -0.38 -4.59
C ILE A 40 -6.68 -0.53 -5.74
N GLY A 41 -6.35 0.57 -6.41
CA GLY A 41 -5.36 0.57 -7.49
C GLY A 41 -4.00 0.05 -7.02
N TYR A 42 -3.58 0.43 -5.82
CA TYR A 42 -2.34 -0.04 -5.20
C TYR A 42 -2.36 -1.55 -4.93
N PHE A 43 -3.45 -2.09 -4.35
CA PHE A 43 -3.58 -3.52 -4.12
C PHE A 43 -3.59 -4.34 -5.41
N VAL A 44 -4.35 -3.92 -6.41
CA VAL A 44 -4.39 -4.58 -7.73
C VAL A 44 -3.00 -4.56 -8.37
N SER A 45 -2.33 -3.42 -8.35
CA SER A 45 -0.97 -3.28 -8.89
C SER A 45 0.02 -4.17 -8.17
N PHE A 46 -0.06 -4.27 -6.83
CA PHE A 46 0.79 -5.16 -6.04
C PHE A 46 0.59 -6.62 -6.42
N VAL A 47 -0.67 -7.10 -6.56
CA VAL A 47 -0.96 -8.48 -6.96
C VAL A 47 -0.46 -8.79 -8.38
N LEU A 48 -0.70 -7.89 -9.34
CA LEU A 48 -0.23 -8.07 -10.71
C LEU A 48 1.31 -8.07 -10.81
N LEU A 49 1.96 -7.16 -10.10
CA LEU A 49 3.42 -7.06 -10.14
C LEU A 49 4.09 -8.20 -9.35
N SER A 50 3.51 -8.65 -8.25
CA SER A 50 4.05 -9.76 -7.45
C SER A 50 3.94 -11.11 -8.15
N THR A 51 2.90 -11.34 -8.95
CA THR A 51 2.78 -12.54 -9.79
C THR A 51 3.82 -12.56 -10.92
N LYS A 52 4.09 -11.40 -11.52
CA LYS A 52 5.10 -11.23 -12.58
C LYS A 52 6.53 -11.25 -12.06
N PHE A 53 6.79 -10.63 -10.91
CA PHE A 53 8.11 -10.44 -10.33
C PHE A 53 8.16 -11.00 -8.90
N LYS A 54 8.64 -12.24 -8.76
CA LYS A 54 8.82 -12.91 -7.45
C LYS A 54 9.76 -12.17 -6.48
N SER A 55 10.55 -11.20 -6.94
CA SER A 55 11.40 -10.39 -6.06
C SER A 55 10.59 -9.40 -5.22
N ILE A 56 9.43 -8.95 -5.71
CA ILE A 56 8.60 -7.94 -5.03
C ILE A 56 8.10 -8.48 -3.70
N THR A 57 7.67 -9.74 -3.65
CA THR A 57 7.24 -10.39 -2.40
C THR A 57 8.38 -10.69 -1.44
N LYS A 58 9.63 -10.73 -1.93
CA LYS A 58 10.81 -10.91 -1.08
C LYS A 58 11.39 -9.59 -0.59
N ASN A 59 10.99 -8.47 -1.20
CA ASN A 59 11.49 -7.15 -0.86
C ASN A 59 10.74 -6.59 0.36
N LYS A 60 11.43 -6.58 1.51
CA LYS A 60 10.89 -6.05 2.78
C LYS A 60 10.41 -4.61 2.66
N PHE A 61 11.07 -3.79 1.83
CA PHE A 61 10.70 -2.39 1.64
C PHE A 61 9.36 -2.21 0.94
N VAL A 62 8.92 -3.18 0.12
CA VAL A 62 7.58 -3.15 -0.50
C VAL A 62 6.56 -3.79 0.45
N ILE A 63 6.94 -4.91 1.05
CA ILE A 63 6.04 -5.72 1.87
C ILE A 63 5.61 -5.01 3.15
N ILE A 64 6.52 -4.30 3.82
CA ILE A 64 6.20 -3.59 5.07
C ILE A 64 5.12 -2.52 4.82
N PRO A 65 5.29 -1.55 3.89
CA PRO A 65 4.25 -0.58 3.57
C PRO A 65 2.94 -1.24 3.13
N PHE A 66 3.00 -2.31 2.32
CA PHE A 66 1.81 -3.02 1.89
C PHE A 66 1.00 -3.54 3.08
N TYR A 67 1.64 -4.25 4.02
CA TYR A 67 0.96 -4.76 5.21
C TYR A 67 0.46 -3.63 6.11
N THR A 68 1.21 -2.53 6.24
CA THR A 68 0.76 -1.35 6.99
C THR A 68 -0.55 -0.80 6.42
N VAL A 69 -0.64 -0.61 5.10
CA VAL A 69 -1.88 -0.17 4.43
C VAL A 69 -3.02 -1.17 4.70
N VAL A 70 -2.77 -2.47 4.60
CA VAL A 70 -3.80 -3.50 4.87
C VAL A 70 -4.32 -3.43 6.31
N VAL A 71 -3.42 -3.34 7.30
CA VAL A 71 -3.80 -3.27 8.71
C VAL A 71 -4.59 -2.00 9.00
N LEU A 72 -4.13 -0.84 8.53
CA LEU A 72 -4.84 0.44 8.70
C LEU A 72 -6.23 0.38 8.03
N GLN A 73 -6.35 -0.27 6.88
CA GLN A 73 -7.64 -0.41 6.21
C GLN A 73 -8.61 -1.30 6.98
N ILE A 74 -8.12 -2.40 7.58
CA ILE A 74 -8.93 -3.26 8.45
C ILE A 74 -9.40 -2.48 9.68
N ILE A 75 -8.51 -1.72 10.33
CA ILE A 75 -8.87 -0.88 11.47
C ILE A 75 -9.93 0.16 11.06
N SER A 76 -9.74 0.83 9.92
CA SER A 76 -10.70 1.79 9.37
C SER A 76 -12.06 1.17 9.12
N PHE A 77 -12.08 -0.06 8.60
CA PHE A 77 -13.31 -0.81 8.39
C PHE A 77 -14.01 -1.11 9.72
N VAL A 78 -13.29 -1.65 10.71
CA VAL A 78 -13.86 -1.97 12.03
C VAL A 78 -14.42 -0.72 12.71
N LEU A 79 -13.67 0.38 12.73
CA LEU A 79 -14.11 1.65 13.32
C LEU A 79 -15.32 2.28 12.62
N LYS A 80 -15.64 1.87 11.39
CA LYS A 80 -16.86 2.35 10.70
C LYS A 80 -18.12 1.67 11.22
N PHE A 81 -18.02 0.45 11.76
CA PHE A 81 -19.15 -0.36 12.23
C PHE A 81 -19.30 -0.42 13.75
N ILE A 82 -18.35 0.15 14.49
CA ILE A 82 -18.43 0.42 15.93
C ILE A 82 -18.92 1.85 16.11
#